data_AF-A0A0B1SJE6-F1
#
_entry.id   AF-A0A0B1SJE6-F1
#
_cell.length_a   1.000
_cell.length_b   1.000
_cell.length_c   1.000
_cell.angle_alpha   90.00
_cell.angle_beta   90.00
_cell.angle_gamma   90.00
#
_symmetry.space_group_name_H-M   'P 1'
#
loop_
_entity.id
_entity.type
_entity.pdbx_description
1 polymer ?
#
loop_
_entity_poly.entity_id
_entity_poly.type
_entity_poly.pdbx_seq_one_letter_code
_entity_poly.pdbx_strand_id
1 'polypeptide(L)'
;MFSPGVNGLESGQALVVAVSVVAFNLIQVNRVADQHWDHLLSLYFLIPFIACTLALYQFNKYPARVFVGDTFCYWAGMTLAVVSILGHFSKTMILFLIPQVFNFLYSIPQLFKFVPCPRHRLPKFDPDTDTVNMSMAEFKESDLKPHGKITLALFSSFGLLHSRTFEKDGERWREINNLTILNLVLKFAGPLHERTLTYVLLSIQIICSLFAFFVRFYLASFFYEIVD
;
A
#
# COMPACT_ATOMS: atom_id res chain seq x y z
N MET A 1 3.11 2.89 5.37
CA MET A 1 3.47 4.20 4.80
C MET A 1 2.98 4.22 3.37
N PHE A 2 1.96 5.02 3.08
CA PHE A 2 1.38 5.15 1.73
C PHE A 2 2.48 5.61 0.78
N SER A 3 2.61 4.98 -0.39
CA SER A 3 3.66 5.35 -1.35
C SER A 3 3.29 6.68 -1.99
N PRO A 4 4.01 7.78 -1.72
CA PRO A 4 3.61 9.09 -2.21
C PRO A 4 3.84 9.19 -3.72
N GLY A 5 2.88 9.76 -4.44
CA GLY A 5 3.12 10.36 -5.75
C GLY A 5 2.33 9.81 -6.94
N VAL A 6 1.14 9.24 -6.69
CA VAL A 6 0.09 9.10 -7.72
C VAL A 6 -1.18 9.78 -7.23
N ASN A 7 -1.79 10.60 -8.08
CA ASN A 7 -2.92 11.46 -7.74
C ASN A 7 -4.09 10.68 -7.12
N GLY A 8 -4.45 11.04 -5.88
CA GLY A 8 -5.56 10.47 -5.13
C GLY A 8 -5.27 9.15 -4.43
N LEU A 9 -4.05 8.60 -4.50
CA LEU A 9 -3.76 7.27 -3.97
C LEU A 9 -3.72 7.25 -2.44
N GLU A 10 -3.01 8.18 -1.81
CA GLU A 10 -2.78 8.18 -0.36
C GLU A 10 -4.07 8.48 0.39
N SER A 11 -4.76 9.55 0.00
CA SER A 11 -6.06 9.93 0.58
C SER A 11 -7.14 8.89 0.27
N GLY A 12 -7.14 8.31 -0.94
CA GLY A 12 -8.08 7.26 -1.33
C GLY A 12 -7.89 5.96 -0.53
N GLN A 13 -6.65 5.49 -0.37
CA GLN A 13 -6.38 4.28 0.40
C GLN A 13 -6.72 4.48 1.88
N ALA A 14 -6.36 5.63 2.46
CA ALA A 14 -6.73 5.98 3.83
C ALA A 14 -8.26 6.00 4.03
N LEU A 15 -9.00 6.54 3.06
CA LEU A 15 -10.46 6.56 3.08
C LEU A 15 -11.07 5.14 3.05
N VAL A 16 -10.59 4.27 2.15
CA VAL A 16 -11.06 2.88 2.07
C VAL A 16 -10.81 2.13 3.38
N VAL A 17 -9.61 2.28 3.95
CA VAL A 17 -9.27 1.65 5.24
C VAL A 17 -10.15 2.20 6.36
N ALA A 18 -10.31 3.52 6.46
CA ALA A 18 -11.13 4.14 7.51
C ALA A 18 -12.61 3.71 7.42
N VAL A 19 -13.19 3.68 6.21
CA VAL A 19 -14.56 3.19 5.99
C VAL A 19 -14.69 1.72 6.39
N SER A 20 -13.69 0.90 6.06
CA SER A 20 -13.67 -0.52 6.47
C SER A 20 -13.63 -0.68 7.99
N VAL A 21 -12.83 0.13 8.68
CA VAL A 21 -12.76 0.10 10.15
C VAL A 21 -14.05 0.60 10.79
N VAL A 22 -14.69 1.64 10.23
CA VAL A 22 -16.01 2.10 10.68
C VAL A 22 -17.05 1.00 10.54
N ALA A 23 -17.12 0.34 9.37
CA ALA A 23 -18.03 -0.77 9.16
C ALA A 23 -17.76 -1.93 10.14
N PHE A 24 -16.49 -2.26 10.39
CA PHE A 24 -16.11 -3.24 11.41
C PHE A 24 -16.59 -2.84 12.80
N ASN A 25 -16.36 -1.61 13.23
CA ASN A 25 -16.77 -1.13 14.55
C ASN A 25 -18.28 -1.13 14.71
N LEU A 26 -19.04 -0.71 13.68
CA LEU A 26 -20.51 -0.75 13.72
C LEU A 26 -21.02 -2.19 13.91
N ILE A 27 -20.40 -3.18 13.26
CA ILE A 27 -20.77 -4.59 13.46
C ILE A 27 -20.43 -5.04 14.89
N GLN A 28 -19.25 -4.69 15.40
CA GLN A 28 -18.81 -5.12 16.74
C GLN A 28 -19.59 -4.47 17.88
N VAL A 29 -19.99 -3.21 17.74
CA VAL A 29 -20.88 -2.51 18.69
C VAL A 29 -22.18 -3.31 18.92
N ASN A 30 -22.71 -3.94 17.86
CA ASN A 30 -23.93 -4.73 17.95
C ASN A 30 -23.70 -6.18 18.41
N ARG A 31 -22.47 -6.71 18.31
CA ARG A 31 -22.16 -8.12 18.60
C ARG A 31 -21.53 -8.35 19.98
N VAL A 32 -20.76 -7.38 20.49
CA VAL A 32 -19.94 -7.56 21.70
C VAL A 32 -20.28 -6.46 22.70
N ALA A 33 -21.15 -6.78 23.67
CA ALA A 33 -21.59 -5.83 24.70
C ALA A 33 -20.42 -5.33 25.57
N ASP A 34 -19.45 -6.20 25.87
CA ASP A 34 -18.33 -5.88 26.77
C ASP A 34 -17.32 -4.89 26.18
N GLN A 35 -17.27 -4.74 24.84
CA GLN A 35 -16.31 -3.85 24.13
C GLN A 35 -16.99 -2.64 23.47
N HIS A 36 -18.23 -2.34 23.88
CA HIS A 36 -19.04 -1.30 23.27
C HIS A 36 -18.35 0.08 23.29
N TRP A 37 -17.75 0.46 24.42
CA TRP A 37 -17.08 1.76 24.59
C TRP A 37 -15.85 1.93 23.69
N ASP A 38 -15.07 0.87 23.51
CA ASP A 38 -13.83 0.87 22.72
C ASP A 38 -14.12 1.13 21.23
N HIS A 39 -15.13 0.42 20.70
CA HIS A 39 -15.57 0.61 19.32
C HIS A 39 -16.27 1.95 19.10
N LEU A 40 -17.05 2.44 20.08
CA LEU A 40 -17.67 3.77 20.02
C LEU A 40 -16.62 4.89 20.02
N LEU A 41 -15.60 4.78 20.86
CA LEU A 41 -14.48 5.72 20.89
C LEU A 41 -13.77 5.75 19.53
N SER A 42 -13.52 4.59 18.94
CA SER A 42 -12.94 4.51 17.60
C SER A 42 -13.80 5.20 16.55
N LEU A 43 -15.13 5.09 16.61
CA LEU A 43 -16.05 5.79 15.70
C LEU A 43 -15.97 7.31 15.86
N TYR A 44 -15.84 7.83 17.08
CA TYR A 44 -15.68 9.27 17.32
C TYR A 44 -14.44 9.87 16.66
N PHE A 45 -13.35 9.11 16.55
CA PHE A 45 -12.16 9.54 15.81
C PHE A 45 -12.32 9.37 14.29
N LEU A 46 -12.92 8.25 13.85
CA LEU A 46 -12.95 7.90 12.43
C LEU A 46 -13.98 8.67 11.62
N ILE A 47 -15.13 9.06 12.19
CA ILE A 47 -16.16 9.81 11.45
C ILE A 47 -15.62 11.19 11.01
N PRO A 48 -15.03 12.02 11.90
CA PRO A 48 -14.39 13.27 11.47
C PRO A 48 -13.21 13.04 10.51
N PHE A 49 -12.41 12.00 10.76
CA PHE A 49 -11.29 11.64 9.89
C PHE A 49 -11.75 11.36 8.44
N ILE A 50 -12.83 10.58 8.27
CA ILE A 50 -13.43 10.29 6.97
C ILE A 50 -13.96 11.57 6.31
N ALA A 51 -14.68 12.41 7.05
CA ALA A 51 -15.24 13.65 6.50
C ALA A 51 -14.14 14.59 5.97
N CYS A 52 -13.09 14.82 6.77
CA CYS A 52 -11.95 15.64 6.37
C CYS A 52 -11.17 15.02 5.21
N THR A 53 -10.93 13.70 5.25
CA THR A 53 -10.21 13.00 4.18
C THR A 53 -11.00 12.97 2.88
N LEU A 54 -12.32 12.83 2.94
CA LEU A 54 -13.19 12.89 1.77
C LEU A 54 -13.14 14.28 1.12
N ALA A 55 -13.19 15.35 1.92
CA ALA A 55 -13.01 16.71 1.41
C ALA A 55 -11.65 16.87 0.71
N LEU A 56 -10.56 16.42 1.35
CA LEU A 56 -9.22 16.44 0.77
C LEU A 56 -9.13 15.62 -0.53
N TYR A 57 -9.72 14.42 -0.55
CA TYR A 57 -9.74 13.53 -1.72
C TYR A 57 -10.41 14.19 -2.93
N GLN A 58 -11.45 15.03 -2.76
CA GLN A 58 -12.07 15.72 -3.89
C GLN A 58 -11.15 16.74 -4.58
N PHE A 59 -10.14 17.26 -3.87
CA PHE A 59 -9.13 18.14 -4.43
C PHE A 59 -7.85 17.40 -4.84
N ASN A 60 -7.59 16.22 -4.25
CA ASN A 60 -6.39 15.42 -4.50
C ASN A 60 -6.57 14.33 -5.57
N LYS A 61 -7.80 13.89 -5.86
CA LYS A 61 -8.09 12.94 -6.94
C LYS A 61 -7.65 13.48 -8.29
N TYR A 62 -7.34 12.60 -9.24
CA TYR A 62 -6.91 12.98 -10.58
C TYR A 62 -7.97 13.83 -11.31
N PRO A 63 -7.60 14.96 -11.96
CA PRO A 63 -6.30 15.64 -11.88
C PRO A 63 -6.13 16.39 -10.54
N ALA A 64 -5.02 16.15 -9.84
CA ALA A 64 -4.83 16.70 -8.50
C ALA A 64 -4.63 18.22 -8.53
N ARG A 65 -5.37 18.93 -7.68
CA ARG A 65 -5.23 20.38 -7.43
C ARG A 65 -4.37 20.66 -6.20
N VAL A 66 -4.33 19.72 -5.26
CA VAL A 66 -3.53 19.80 -4.03
C VAL A 66 -2.85 18.46 -3.77
N PHE A 67 -1.67 18.52 -3.17
CA PHE A 67 -0.96 17.34 -2.68
C PHE A 67 -1.11 17.23 -1.16
N VAL A 68 -1.27 16.00 -0.69
CA VAL A 68 -1.49 15.73 0.73
C VAL A 68 -0.19 15.81 1.54
N GLY A 69 0.93 15.45 0.91
CA GLY A 69 2.27 15.45 1.51
C GLY A 69 2.43 14.48 2.69
N ASP A 70 3.60 14.55 3.33
CA ASP A 70 3.93 13.70 4.47
C ASP A 70 3.05 14.03 5.70
N THR A 71 2.60 15.27 5.83
CA THR A 71 1.69 15.71 6.91
C THR A 71 0.44 14.85 6.99
N PHE A 72 -0.24 14.64 5.85
CA PHE A 72 -1.41 13.77 5.81
C PHE A 72 -1.05 12.31 6.08
N CYS A 73 0.04 11.80 5.49
CA CYS A 73 0.46 10.41 5.67
C CYS A 73 0.76 10.09 7.15
N TYR A 74 1.41 11.01 7.87
CA TYR A 74 1.63 10.87 9.31
C TYR A 74 0.33 10.97 10.09
N TRP A 75 -0.53 11.95 9.77
CA TRP A 75 -1.82 12.10 10.44
C TRP A 75 -2.70 10.86 10.27
N ALA A 76 -2.91 10.39 9.03
CA ALA A 76 -3.68 9.20 8.73
C ALA A 76 -3.11 7.94 9.39
N GLY A 77 -1.79 7.75 9.31
CA GLY A 77 -1.12 6.63 9.97
C GLY A 77 -1.34 6.64 11.48
N MET A 78 -1.19 7.79 12.13
CA MET A 78 -1.37 7.90 13.58
C MET A 78 -2.82 7.76 14.00
N THR A 79 -3.78 8.37 13.29
CA THR A 79 -5.20 8.20 13.59
C THR A 79 -5.60 6.73 13.51
N LEU A 80 -5.23 6.02 12.45
CA LEU A 80 -5.52 4.59 12.30
C LEU A 80 -4.83 3.74 13.38
N ALA A 81 -3.57 4.05 13.73
CA ALA A 81 -2.87 3.35 14.79
C ALA A 81 -3.55 3.53 16.16
N VAL A 82 -3.84 4.79 16.54
CA VAL A 82 -4.47 5.14 17.82
C VAL A 82 -5.81 4.44 17.98
N VAL A 83 -6.70 4.51 16.98
CA VAL A 83 -8.01 3.88 17.10
C VAL A 83 -7.93 2.36 17.20
N SER A 84 -6.93 1.74 16.55
CA SER A 84 -6.75 0.29 16.62
C SER A 84 -6.17 -0.20 17.95
N ILE A 85 -5.29 0.59 18.56
CA ILE A 85 -4.68 0.31 19.86
C ILE A 85 -5.70 0.50 20.97
N LEU A 86 -6.38 1.66 21.01
CA LEU A 86 -7.41 1.95 22.01
C LEU A 86 -8.65 1.07 21.83
N GLY A 87 -8.96 0.69 20.59
CA GLY A 87 -10.06 -0.21 20.26
C GLY A 87 -9.74 -1.70 20.45
N HIS A 88 -8.53 -2.05 20.88
CA HIS A 88 -8.06 -3.44 21.02
C HIS A 88 -8.22 -4.33 19.76
N PHE A 89 -8.28 -3.74 18.56
CA PHE A 89 -8.42 -4.46 17.29
C PHE A 89 -7.20 -4.31 16.36
N SER A 90 -6.01 -4.02 16.90
CA SER A 90 -4.75 -3.91 16.15
C SER A 90 -4.47 -5.08 15.19
N LYS A 91 -4.83 -6.32 15.58
CA LYS A 91 -4.70 -7.50 14.71
C LYS A 91 -5.59 -7.39 13.47
N THR A 92 -6.84 -6.96 13.63
CA THR A 92 -7.78 -6.72 12.53
C THR A 92 -7.31 -5.56 11.66
N MET A 93 -6.77 -4.49 12.26
CA MET A 93 -6.24 -3.35 11.53
C MET A 93 -5.12 -3.75 10.56
N ILE A 94 -4.21 -4.63 10.97
CA ILE A 94 -3.14 -5.14 10.09
C ILE A 94 -3.71 -5.86 8.86
N LEU A 95 -4.85 -6.55 8.99
CA LEU A 95 -5.53 -7.20 7.85
C LEU A 95 -6.10 -6.15 6.86
N PHE A 96 -6.64 -5.04 7.35
CA PHE A 96 -7.06 -3.94 6.47
C PHE A 96 -5.87 -3.25 5.80
N LEU A 97 -4.67 -3.33 6.40
CA LEU A 97 -3.44 -2.74 5.87
C LEU A 97 -2.61 -3.71 5.01
N ILE A 98 -3.18 -4.83 4.54
CA ILE A 98 -2.47 -5.84 3.73
C ILE A 98 -1.71 -5.21 2.55
N PRO A 99 -2.31 -4.34 1.70
CA PRO A 99 -1.58 -3.74 0.58
C PRO A 99 -0.40 -2.87 1.03
N GLN A 100 -0.54 -2.13 2.13
CA GLN A 100 0.51 -1.28 2.70
C GLN A 100 1.63 -2.11 3.29
N VAL A 101 1.30 -3.19 4.00
CA VAL A 101 2.27 -4.16 4.55
C VAL A 101 3.01 -4.84 3.42
N PHE A 102 2.31 -5.32 2.39
CA PHE A 102 2.92 -5.93 1.23
C PHE A 102 3.86 -4.97 0.50
N ASN A 103 3.43 -3.74 0.22
CA ASN A 103 4.28 -2.73 -0.40
C ASN A 103 5.53 -2.45 0.44
N PHE A 104 5.38 -2.36 1.77
CA PHE A 104 6.51 -2.18 2.67
C PHE A 104 7.50 -3.35 2.60
N LEU A 105 7.02 -4.58 2.73
CA LEU A 105 7.84 -5.80 2.66
C LEU A 105 8.55 -5.93 1.31
N TYR A 106 7.85 -5.66 0.21
CA TYR A 106 8.43 -5.68 -1.13
C TYR A 106 9.51 -4.60 -1.29
N SER A 107 9.33 -3.42 -0.69
CA SER A 107 10.29 -2.32 -0.70
C SER A 107 11.49 -2.49 0.25
N ILE A 108 11.48 -3.43 1.20
CA ILE A 108 12.55 -3.64 2.21
C ILE A 108 13.95 -3.67 1.58
N PRO A 109 14.24 -4.42 0.50
CA PRO A 109 15.59 -4.54 -0.01
C PRO A 109 16.17 -3.20 -0.50
N GLN A 110 15.31 -2.32 -1.02
CA GLN A 110 15.68 -0.95 -1.39
C GLN A 110 15.79 -0.04 -0.16
N LEU A 111 14.85 -0.13 0.79
CA LEU A 111 14.85 0.71 2.00
C LEU A 111 16.09 0.51 2.87
N PHE A 112 16.53 -0.74 3.05
CA PHE A 112 17.75 -1.07 3.79
C PHE A 112 19.03 -0.99 2.95
N LYS A 113 18.94 -0.50 1.70
CA LYS A 113 20.06 -0.34 0.77
C LYS A 113 20.82 -1.65 0.49
N PHE A 114 20.14 -2.80 0.56
CA PHE A 114 20.68 -4.07 0.05
C PHE A 114 20.73 -4.08 -1.47
N VAL A 115 19.78 -3.37 -2.08
CA VAL A 115 19.70 -3.07 -3.51
C VAL A 115 19.71 -1.55 -3.66
N PRO A 116 20.34 -0.99 -4.72
CA PRO A 116 20.33 0.44 -4.97
C PRO A 116 18.93 1.02 -4.99
N CYS A 117 18.73 2.08 -4.18
CA CYS A 117 17.46 2.75 -4.02
C CYS A 117 17.56 4.15 -4.61
N PRO A 118 16.92 4.42 -5.76
CA PRO A 118 16.86 5.79 -6.28
C PRO A 118 16.05 6.69 -5.34
N ARG A 119 16.29 7.99 -5.41
CA ARG A 119 15.59 8.99 -4.58
C ARG A 119 14.08 8.98 -4.82
N HIS A 120 13.67 8.85 -6.08
CA HIS A 120 12.27 8.74 -6.48
C HIS A 120 12.02 7.35 -7.08
N ARG A 121 11.00 6.66 -6.57
CA ARG A 121 10.60 5.30 -6.99
C ARG A 121 9.24 5.27 -7.69
N LEU A 122 8.79 6.44 -8.13
CA LEU A 122 7.49 6.62 -8.77
C LEU A 122 7.54 6.19 -10.23
N PRO A 123 6.42 5.71 -10.80
CA PRO A 123 6.29 5.50 -12.23
C PRO A 123 6.71 6.74 -13.05
N LYS A 124 7.30 6.53 -14.22
CA LYS A 124 7.70 7.62 -15.14
C LYS A 124 6.53 7.96 -16.06
N PHE A 125 6.12 9.22 -16.09
CA PHE A 125 5.10 9.69 -17.02
C PHE A 125 5.66 9.79 -18.44
N ASP A 126 4.89 9.31 -19.41
CA ASP A 126 5.16 9.40 -20.84
C ASP A 126 4.15 10.34 -21.51
N PRO A 127 4.58 11.54 -21.96
CA PRO A 127 3.71 12.53 -22.59
C PRO A 127 3.09 12.06 -23.91
N ASP A 128 3.76 11.17 -24.63
CA ASP A 128 3.33 10.76 -25.97
C ASP A 128 2.12 9.81 -25.90
N THR A 129 2.09 8.96 -24.87
CA THR A 129 1.03 7.98 -24.66
C THR A 129 0.03 8.39 -23.56
N ASP A 130 0.30 9.47 -22.83
CA ASP A 130 -0.45 9.90 -21.63
C ASP A 130 -0.60 8.76 -20.59
N THR A 131 0.46 7.96 -20.44
CA THR A 131 0.53 6.83 -19.50
C THR A 131 1.70 6.96 -18.54
N VAL A 132 1.63 6.22 -17.44
CA VAL A 132 2.75 6.03 -16.52
C VAL A 132 3.37 4.66 -16.74
N ASN A 133 4.67 4.67 -17.02
CA ASN A 133 5.51 3.50 -17.22
C ASN A 133 6.24 3.12 -15.94
N MET A 134 6.68 1.86 -15.85
CA MET A 134 7.52 1.41 -14.74
C MET A 134 8.78 2.26 -14.63
N SER A 135 9.15 2.63 -13.41
CA SER A 135 10.46 3.20 -13.15
C SER A 135 11.47 2.12 -12.80
N MET A 136 12.68 2.34 -13.30
CA MET A 136 13.79 1.42 -13.18
C MET A 136 14.90 2.01 -12.32
N ALA A 137 15.68 1.15 -11.68
CA ALA A 137 16.90 1.47 -10.96
C ALA A 137 18.08 0.80 -11.68
N GLU A 138 19.03 1.62 -12.12
CA GLU A 138 20.25 1.18 -12.81
C GLU A 138 21.44 1.16 -11.85
N PHE A 139 22.24 0.11 -11.89
CA PHE A 139 23.46 -0.01 -11.10
C PHE A 139 24.48 -0.98 -11.71
N LYS A 140 25.75 -0.80 -11.34
CA LYS A 140 26.82 -1.72 -11.72
C LYS A 140 26.66 -3.05 -11.01
N GLU A 141 26.82 -4.15 -11.74
CA GLU A 141 26.69 -5.49 -11.15
C GLU A 141 27.79 -5.81 -10.12
N SER A 142 28.94 -5.13 -10.23
CA SER A 142 30.06 -5.18 -9.28
C SER A 142 29.70 -4.68 -7.88
N ASP A 143 28.82 -3.67 -7.80
CA ASP A 143 28.53 -2.95 -6.56
C ASP A 143 27.47 -3.69 -5.71
N LEU A 144 26.84 -4.72 -6.29
CA LEU A 144 25.77 -5.45 -5.65
C LEU A 144 26.32 -6.48 -4.66
N LYS A 145 26.01 -6.25 -3.37
CA LYS A 145 26.34 -7.16 -2.28
C LYS A 145 25.71 -8.55 -2.47
N PRO A 146 26.29 -9.62 -1.89
CA PRO A 146 25.74 -10.99 -1.99
C PRO A 146 24.27 -11.09 -1.56
N HIS A 147 23.89 -10.42 -0.47
CA HIS A 147 22.48 -10.39 -0.01
C HIS A 147 21.53 -9.75 -1.03
N GLY A 148 21.98 -8.72 -1.74
CA GLY A 148 21.24 -8.11 -2.84
C GLY A 148 21.05 -9.09 -3.99
N LYS A 149 22.09 -9.84 -4.37
CA LYS A 149 22.00 -10.88 -5.42
C LYS A 149 20.99 -11.97 -5.08
N ILE A 150 21.02 -12.50 -3.85
CA ILE A 150 20.07 -13.51 -3.38
C ILE A 150 18.63 -12.96 -3.41
N THR A 151 18.44 -11.73 -2.93
CA THR A 151 17.12 -11.10 -2.91
C THR A 151 16.55 -10.89 -4.32
N LEU A 152 17.38 -10.40 -5.25
CA LEU A 152 16.96 -10.25 -6.65
C LEU A 152 16.71 -11.59 -7.33
N ALA A 153 17.49 -12.62 -7.03
CA ALA A 153 17.26 -13.97 -7.55
C ALA A 153 15.91 -14.52 -7.05
N LEU A 154 15.61 -14.38 -5.75
CA LEU A 154 14.31 -14.77 -5.19
C LEU A 154 13.16 -14.03 -5.88
N PHE A 155 13.23 -12.70 -5.99
CA PHE A 155 12.18 -11.91 -6.62
C PHE A 155 12.02 -12.21 -8.12
N SER A 156 13.11 -12.54 -8.81
CA SER A 156 13.07 -13.01 -10.19
C SER A 156 12.38 -14.37 -10.31
N SER A 157 12.67 -15.32 -9.40
CA SER A 157 12.03 -16.65 -9.40
C SER A 157 10.53 -16.59 -9.15
N PHE A 158 10.06 -15.66 -8.31
CA PHE A 158 8.64 -15.41 -8.09
C PHE A 158 7.98 -14.55 -9.18
N GLY A 159 8.73 -14.12 -10.20
CA GLY A 159 8.20 -13.25 -11.25
C GLY A 159 7.81 -11.86 -10.76
N LEU A 160 8.33 -11.41 -9.62
CA LEU A 160 8.06 -10.09 -9.04
C LEU A 160 9.05 -9.02 -9.55
N LEU A 161 10.13 -9.43 -10.20
CA LEU A 161 11.18 -8.55 -10.71
C LEU A 161 11.15 -8.53 -12.25
N HIS A 162 11.24 -7.34 -12.83
CA HIS A 162 11.67 -7.15 -14.21
C HIS A 162 13.13 -6.69 -14.16
N SER A 163 14.05 -7.44 -14.76
CA SER A 163 15.46 -7.06 -14.82
C SER A 163 16.01 -7.18 -16.22
N ARG A 164 16.78 -6.19 -16.64
CA ARG A 164 17.52 -6.15 -17.90
C ARG A 164 19.01 -5.98 -17.60
N THR A 165 19.85 -6.72 -18.30
CA THR A 165 21.31 -6.54 -18.22
C THR A 165 21.77 -5.89 -19.51
N PHE A 166 22.62 -4.88 -19.41
CA PHE A 166 23.21 -4.19 -20.55
C PHE A 166 24.67 -3.85 -20.27
N GLU A 167 25.46 -3.70 -21.31
CA GLU A 167 26.86 -3.33 -21.21
C GLU A 167 27.01 -1.85 -21.53
N LYS A 168 27.67 -1.11 -20.65
CA LYS A 168 27.91 0.32 -20.80
C LYS A 168 29.33 0.62 -20.34
N ASP A 169 30.10 1.24 -21.22
CA ASP A 169 31.49 1.62 -20.98
C ASP A 169 32.42 0.43 -20.60
N GLY A 170 32.17 -0.76 -21.18
CA GLY A 170 32.93 -1.99 -20.91
C GLY A 170 32.62 -2.65 -19.56
N GLU A 171 31.62 -2.16 -18.83
CA GLU A 171 31.15 -2.72 -17.57
C GLU A 171 29.72 -3.27 -17.69
N ARG A 172 29.42 -4.33 -16.92
CA ARG A 172 28.08 -4.92 -16.86
C ARG A 172 27.19 -4.11 -15.91
N TRP A 173 26.15 -3.52 -16.49
CA TRP A 173 25.09 -2.82 -15.77
C TRP A 173 23.84 -3.66 -15.70
N ARG A 174 23.12 -3.54 -14.59
CA ARG A 174 21.83 -4.18 -14.38
C ARG A 174 20.79 -3.13 -14.08
N GLU A 175 19.69 -3.21 -14.80
CA GLU A 175 18.49 -2.42 -14.61
C GLU A 175 17.42 -3.30 -13.98
N ILE A 176 16.78 -2.84 -12.91
CA ILE A 176 15.66 -3.54 -12.28
C ILE A 176 14.47 -2.59 -12.11
N ASN A 177 13.24 -3.11 -12.11
CA ASN A 177 12.09 -2.30 -11.74
C ASN A 177 12.18 -1.89 -10.26
N ASN A 178 11.70 -0.69 -9.94
CA ASN A 178 11.61 -0.24 -8.57
C ASN A 178 10.66 -1.12 -7.76
N LEU A 179 11.07 -1.48 -6.54
CA LEU A 179 10.38 -2.47 -5.72
C LEU A 179 9.21 -1.83 -4.96
N THR A 180 8.18 -1.41 -5.69
CA THR A 180 6.93 -0.86 -5.14
C THR A 180 5.72 -1.52 -5.79
N ILE A 181 4.60 -1.57 -5.08
CA ILE A 181 3.34 -2.16 -5.59
C ILE A 181 2.86 -1.45 -6.87
N LEU A 182 3.14 -0.15 -7.00
CA LEU A 182 2.89 0.65 -8.20
C LEU A 182 3.57 0.05 -9.43
N ASN A 183 4.90 -0.14 -9.35
CA ASN A 183 5.67 -0.73 -10.45
C ASN A 183 5.32 -2.21 -10.65
N LEU A 184 4.93 -2.93 -9.59
CA LEU A 184 4.48 -4.30 -9.71
C LEU A 184 3.18 -4.42 -10.50
N VAL A 185 2.20 -3.53 -10.24
CA VAL A 185 0.96 -3.46 -11.04
C VAL A 185 1.28 -3.14 -12.49
N LEU A 186 2.14 -2.15 -12.75
CA LEU A 186 2.55 -1.80 -14.11
C LEU A 186 3.36 -2.91 -14.81
N LYS A 187 4.08 -3.75 -14.06
CA LYS A 187 4.77 -4.93 -14.61
C LYS A 187 3.77 -5.93 -15.19
N PHE A 188 2.61 -6.12 -14.55
CA PHE A 188 1.61 -7.09 -14.97
C PHE A 188 0.58 -6.51 -15.94
N ALA A 189 0.16 -5.26 -15.74
CA ALA A 189 -0.86 -4.60 -16.55
C ALA A 189 -0.29 -3.84 -17.75
N GLY A 190 1.01 -3.58 -17.78
CA GLY A 190 1.64 -2.69 -18.76
C GLY A 190 1.49 -1.20 -18.40
N PRO A 191 1.80 -0.30 -19.34
CA PRO A 191 1.62 1.13 -19.18
C PRO A 191 0.14 1.47 -18.98
N LEU A 192 -0.17 2.21 -17.92
CA LEU A 192 -1.54 2.61 -17.59
C LEU A 192 -1.61 4.11 -17.43
N HIS A 193 -2.75 4.70 -17.77
CA HIS A 193 -3.01 6.09 -17.42
C HIS A 193 -3.07 6.26 -15.89
N GLU A 194 -2.62 7.41 -15.38
CA GLU A 194 -2.42 7.64 -13.94
C GLU A 194 -3.70 7.39 -13.12
N ARG A 195 -4.83 7.93 -13.58
CA ARG A 195 -6.15 7.71 -12.95
C ARG A 195 -6.50 6.22 -12.87
N THR A 196 -6.22 5.47 -13.93
CA THR A 196 -6.51 4.03 -14.00
C THR A 196 -5.66 3.27 -13.00
N LEU A 197 -4.36 3.59 -12.90
CA LEU A 197 -3.46 2.99 -11.92
C LEU A 197 -3.95 3.23 -10.48
N THR A 198 -4.40 4.45 -10.16
CA THR A 198 -5.01 4.75 -8.85
C THR A 198 -6.23 3.88 -8.60
N TYR A 199 -7.16 3.77 -9.56
CA TYR A 199 -8.35 2.94 -9.37
C TYR A 199 -8.05 1.44 -9.23
N VAL A 200 -7.05 0.92 -9.94
CA VAL A 200 -6.60 -0.47 -9.77
C VAL A 200 -6.10 -0.69 -8.35
N LEU A 201 -5.27 0.22 -7.82
CA LEU A 201 -4.74 0.10 -6.46
C LEU A 201 -5.81 0.28 -5.37
N LEU A 202 -6.78 1.17 -5.58
CA LEU A 202 -7.94 1.29 -4.68
C LEU A 202 -8.83 0.05 -4.73
N SER A 203 -8.99 -0.56 -5.91
CA SER A 203 -9.74 -1.81 -6.07
C SER A 203 -9.05 -2.96 -5.32
N ILE A 204 -7.72 -3.08 -5.44
CA ILE A 204 -6.91 -4.03 -4.65
C ILE A 204 -7.13 -3.79 -3.16
N GLN A 205 -7.13 -2.53 -2.71
CA GLN A 205 -7.37 -2.19 -1.32
C GLN A 205 -8.76 -2.61 -0.84
N ILE A 206 -9.81 -2.38 -1.64
CA ILE A 206 -11.18 -2.81 -1.31
C ILE A 206 -11.25 -4.33 -1.25
N ILE A 207 -10.68 -5.05 -2.22
CA ILE A 207 -10.66 -6.52 -2.25
C ILE A 207 -9.94 -7.08 -1.01
N CYS A 208 -8.77 -6.55 -0.65
CA CYS A 208 -8.07 -6.94 0.57
C CYS A 208 -8.89 -6.64 1.84
N SER A 209 -9.66 -5.55 1.86
CA SER A 209 -10.51 -5.21 3.00
C SER A 209 -11.71 -6.16 3.12
N LEU A 210 -12.31 -6.55 1.99
CA LEU A 210 -13.35 -7.59 1.95
C LEU A 210 -12.80 -8.95 2.39
N PHE A 211 -11.60 -9.30 1.95
CA PHE A 211 -10.90 -10.50 2.42
C PHE A 211 -10.64 -10.46 3.92
N ALA A 212 -10.22 -9.31 4.47
CA ALA A 212 -10.03 -9.13 5.91
C ALA A 212 -11.35 -9.35 6.68
N PHE A 213 -12.48 -8.85 6.15
CA PHE A 213 -13.80 -9.13 6.72
C PHE A 213 -14.16 -10.61 6.68
N PHE A 214 -13.93 -11.29 5.56
CA PHE A 214 -14.14 -12.72 5.43
C PHE A 214 -13.32 -13.50 6.47
N VAL A 215 -12.02 -13.20 6.60
CA VAL A 215 -11.16 -13.83 7.61
C VAL A 215 -11.69 -13.57 9.02
N ARG A 216 -12.08 -12.33 9.32
CA ARG A 216 -12.48 -11.93 10.68
C ARG A 216 -13.84 -12.49 11.10
N PHE A 217 -14.81 -12.57 10.19
CA PHE A 217 -16.19 -12.95 10.52
C PHE A 217 -16.54 -14.39 10.18
N TYR A 218 -15.87 -15.01 9.21
CA TYR A 218 -16.18 -16.38 8.77
C TYR A 218 -15.10 -17.38 9.20
N LEU A 219 -13.83 -17.03 9.00
CA LEU A 219 -12.74 -17.93 9.37
C LEU A 219 -12.57 -17.99 10.90
N ALA A 220 -12.71 -16.86 11.59
CA ALA A 220 -12.64 -16.83 13.04
C ALA A 220 -13.76 -17.65 13.70
N SER A 221 -15.01 -17.56 13.22
CA SER A 221 -16.09 -18.39 13.76
C SER A 221 -15.80 -19.87 13.57
N PHE A 222 -15.28 -20.28 12.41
CA PHE A 222 -14.90 -21.67 12.15
C PHE A 222 -13.80 -22.19 13.09
N PHE A 223 -12.77 -21.40 13.39
CA PHE A 223 -11.69 -21.82 14.30
C PHE A 223 -12.10 -21.83 15.77
N TYR A 224 -13.01 -20.94 16.19
CA TYR A 224 -13.48 -20.89 17.58
C TYR A 224 -14.62 -21.90 17.85
N GLU A 225 -15.42 -22.29 16.85
CA GLU A 225 -16.44 -23.36 16.99
C GLU A 225 -15.84 -24.78 17.03
N ILE A 226 -14.59 -24.97 16.64
CA ILE A 226 -13.92 -26.30 16.67
C ILE A 226 -13.26 -26.57 18.04
N VAL A 227 -13.23 -25.59 18.94
CA VAL A 227 -12.74 -25.74 20.32
C VAL A 227 -13.91 -25.58 21.29
N ASP A 228 -14.90 -26.46 21.14
CA ASP A 228 -15.86 -26.83 22.19
C ASP A 228 -15.89 -28.36 22.32
#